data_AF-A0AA42Y471-F1
#
_entry.id   AF-A0AA42Y471-F1
#
_cell.length_a   1.000
_cell.length_b   1.000
_cell.length_c   1.000
_cell.angle_alpha   90.00
_cell.angle_beta   90.00
_cell.angle_gamma   90.00
#
_symmetry.space_group_name_H-M   'P 1'
#
loop_
_entity.id
_entity.type
_entity.pdbx_description
1 polymer ?
#
loop_
_entity_poly.entity_id
_entity_poly.type
_entity_poly.pdbx_seq_one_letter_code
_entity_poly.pdbx_strand_id
1 'polypeptide(L)'
;MPQQVPRLVFVFAVALLAMVIARWYLVPDTFGDIGHYRAAAVDSIAARPMKYAGHQQCTLCHSPIQEARLASNHKGVRCEVCHGPAAAHIAAPMEVKPSIPRGRDQCILCHAFNPSRPTGFPQIDPVVHNPLTPCKDCHDPHAPEPPVVPESCAACHGEIARQKLVSHHASLECEVCHAAPVTHKSNPRSARPSKPTDRSFCGACHAIGDPRAAIPQIDLQTHGQPYTCWQCHYPHHPEAP
;
A
#
# COMPACT_ATOMS: atom_id res chain seq x y z
N MET A 1 -57.24 -6.35 26.41
CA MET A 1 -55.83 -6.31 25.94
C MET A 1 -55.75 -6.96 24.57
N PRO A 2 -55.08 -6.35 23.58
CA PRO A 2 -54.89 -6.97 22.26
C PRO A 2 -54.11 -8.29 22.38
N GLN A 3 -54.51 -9.34 21.65
CA GLN A 3 -53.86 -10.66 21.70
C GLN A 3 -52.38 -10.66 21.31
N GLN A 4 -51.94 -9.61 20.60
CA GLN A 4 -50.57 -9.40 20.17
C GLN A 4 -49.65 -9.06 21.36
N VAL A 5 -50.17 -8.39 22.39
CA VAL A 5 -49.39 -7.94 23.55
C VAL A 5 -48.75 -9.09 24.33
N PRO A 6 -49.47 -10.14 24.79
CA PRO A 6 -48.85 -11.24 25.52
C PRO A 6 -47.85 -12.06 24.70
N ARG A 7 -48.10 -12.22 23.39
CA ARG A 7 -47.16 -12.90 22.47
C ARG A 7 -45.85 -12.13 22.34
N LEU A 8 -45.94 -10.81 22.19
CA LEU A 8 -44.78 -9.94 22.08
C LEU A 8 -43.98 -9.92 23.40
N VAL A 9 -44.66 -9.82 24.55
CA VAL A 9 -44.03 -9.88 25.88
C VAL A 9 -43.25 -11.19 26.07
N PHE A 10 -43.82 -12.33 25.67
CA PHE A 10 -43.12 -13.62 25.76
C PHE A 10 -41.84 -13.66 24.92
N VAL A 11 -41.90 -13.19 23.67
CA VAL A 11 -40.71 -13.15 22.79
C VAL A 11 -39.62 -12.26 23.38
N PHE A 12 -39.97 -11.07 23.87
CA PHE A 12 -38.99 -10.20 24.53
C PHE A 12 -38.42 -10.82 25.80
N ALA A 13 -39.24 -11.52 26.60
CA ALA A 13 -38.76 -12.19 27.80
C ALA A 13 -37.73 -13.29 27.46
N VAL A 14 -37.99 -14.10 26.43
CA VAL A 14 -37.04 -15.11 25.95
C VAL A 14 -35.76 -14.46 25.42
N ALA A 15 -35.87 -13.39 24.62
CA ALA A 15 -34.72 -12.68 24.09
C ALA A 15 -33.86 -12.04 25.19
N LEU A 16 -34.49 -11.44 26.21
CA LEU A 16 -33.80 -10.87 27.37
C LEU A 16 -33.12 -11.95 28.20
N LEU A 17 -33.80 -13.08 28.44
CA LEU A 17 -33.21 -14.21 29.16
C LEU A 17 -31.97 -14.75 28.41
N ALA A 18 -32.10 -14.94 27.09
CA ALA A 18 -30.98 -15.35 26.25
C ALA A 18 -29.80 -14.36 26.32
N MET A 19 -30.09 -13.05 26.31
CA MET A 19 -29.07 -12.01 26.44
C MET A 19 -28.35 -12.05 27.80
N VAL A 20 -29.10 -12.25 28.89
CA VAL A 20 -28.53 -12.36 30.24
C VAL A 20 -27.63 -13.58 30.35
N ILE A 21 -28.07 -14.73 29.84
CA ILE A 21 -27.26 -15.96 29.82
C ILE A 21 -26.00 -15.77 28.97
N ALA A 22 -26.13 -15.18 27.77
CA ALA A 22 -25.01 -14.90 26.89
C ALA A 22 -24.00 -13.95 27.56
N ARG A 23 -24.47 -12.89 28.22
CA ARG A 23 -23.60 -11.97 28.96
C ARG A 23 -22.88 -12.69 30.10
N TRP A 24 -23.60 -13.48 30.90
CA TRP A 24 -23.00 -14.23 32.01
C TRP A 24 -21.93 -15.22 31.54
N TYR A 25 -22.12 -15.86 30.38
CA TYR A 25 -21.16 -16.84 29.84
C TYR A 25 -19.97 -16.19 29.10
N LEU A 26 -20.20 -15.09 28.37
CA LEU A 26 -19.20 -14.50 27.48
C LEU A 26 -18.37 -13.37 28.11
N VAL A 27 -18.84 -12.76 29.21
CA VAL A 27 -18.09 -11.70 29.89
C VAL A 27 -17.15 -12.32 30.92
N PRO A 28 -15.82 -12.22 30.74
CA PRO A 28 -14.86 -12.74 31.71
C PRO A 28 -14.95 -12.03 33.06
N ASP A 29 -14.61 -12.72 34.15
CA ASP A 29 -14.70 -12.20 35.52
C ASP A 29 -14.00 -10.84 35.72
N THR A 30 -12.86 -10.64 35.06
CA THR A 30 -12.04 -9.41 35.18
C THR A 30 -12.29 -8.39 34.07
N PHE A 31 -13.40 -8.53 33.33
CA PHE A 31 -13.75 -7.58 32.28
C PHE A 31 -14.28 -6.28 32.88
N GLY A 32 -13.65 -5.16 32.56
CA GLY A 32 -14.08 -3.84 33.03
C GLY A 32 -13.24 -3.27 34.17
N ASP A 33 -12.44 -4.08 34.88
CA ASP A 33 -11.74 -3.64 36.10
C ASP A 33 -10.77 -2.47 35.87
N ILE A 34 -10.11 -2.45 34.70
CA ILE A 34 -9.11 -1.43 34.32
C ILE A 34 -9.34 -0.87 32.91
N GLY A 35 -10.56 -1.05 32.36
CA GLY A 35 -10.95 -0.62 31.02
C GLY A 35 -11.82 -1.63 30.29
N HIS A 36 -12.16 -1.36 29.02
CA HIS A 36 -13.06 -2.21 28.22
C HIS A 36 -12.37 -3.47 27.66
N TYR A 37 -11.72 -4.23 28.53
CA TYR A 37 -11.06 -5.49 28.21
C TYR A 37 -10.93 -6.35 29.49
N ARG A 38 -10.56 -7.63 29.32
CA ARG A 38 -10.29 -8.56 30.42
C ARG A 38 -8.97 -8.18 31.11
N ALA A 39 -9.00 -7.72 32.35
CA ALA A 39 -7.81 -7.25 33.06
C ALA A 39 -6.72 -8.34 33.17
N ALA A 40 -7.13 -9.59 33.49
CA ALA A 40 -6.23 -10.74 33.52
C ALA A 40 -5.60 -11.08 32.15
N ALA A 41 -6.00 -10.41 31.07
CA ALA A 41 -5.34 -10.56 29.78
C ALA A 41 -3.90 -10.05 29.82
N VAL A 42 -3.64 -8.96 30.56
CA VAL A 42 -2.32 -8.34 30.66
C VAL A 42 -1.30 -9.36 31.17
N ASP A 43 -1.58 -9.96 32.33
CA ASP A 43 -0.71 -10.97 32.93
C ASP A 43 -0.59 -12.21 32.06
N SER A 44 -1.71 -12.66 31.47
CA SER A 44 -1.69 -13.85 30.59
C SER A 44 -0.88 -13.66 29.31
N ILE A 45 -0.78 -12.44 28.79
CA ILE A 45 0.06 -12.11 27.63
C ILE A 45 1.51 -11.92 28.07
N ALA A 46 1.74 -11.24 29.20
CA ALA A 46 3.07 -11.03 29.77
C ALA A 46 3.77 -12.34 30.14
N ALA A 47 3.02 -13.35 30.59
CA ALA A 47 3.54 -14.68 30.92
C ALA A 47 3.92 -15.52 29.70
N ARG A 48 3.59 -15.10 28.47
CA ARG A 48 3.96 -15.86 27.26
C ARG A 48 5.46 -15.79 27.04
N PRO A 49 6.09 -16.90 26.62
CA PRO A 49 7.52 -16.89 26.33
C PRO A 49 7.82 -15.93 25.16
N MET A 50 8.80 -15.05 25.36
CA MET A 50 9.26 -14.11 24.34
C MET A 50 9.79 -14.87 23.12
N LYS A 51 9.26 -14.55 21.93
CA LYS A 51 9.74 -15.09 20.65
C LYS A 51 10.47 -14.06 19.82
N TYR A 52 10.01 -12.81 19.87
CA TYR A 52 10.58 -11.67 19.17
C TYR A 52 11.67 -11.03 20.04
N ALA A 53 12.87 -10.91 19.48
CA ALA A 53 14.00 -10.25 20.11
C ALA A 53 13.79 -8.74 20.27
N GLY A 54 13.03 -8.14 19.36
CA GLY A 54 12.95 -6.69 19.20
C GLY A 54 14.15 -6.14 18.44
N HIS A 55 13.87 -5.25 17.48
CA HIS A 55 14.88 -4.77 16.53
C HIS A 55 16.10 -4.09 17.18
N GLN A 56 15.95 -3.51 18.37
CA GLN A 56 17.03 -2.84 19.09
C GLN A 56 18.13 -3.82 19.53
N GLN A 57 17.77 -5.08 19.81
CA GLN A 57 18.76 -6.09 20.20
C GLN A 57 19.67 -6.44 19.03
N CYS A 58 19.15 -6.43 17.80
CA CYS A 58 19.94 -6.71 16.61
C CYS A 58 21.08 -5.70 16.41
N THR A 59 20.87 -4.43 16.79
CA THR A 59 21.84 -3.35 16.55
C THR A 59 23.05 -3.40 17.47
N LEU A 60 23.02 -4.23 18.53
CA LEU A 60 24.16 -4.39 19.43
C LEU A 60 25.30 -5.20 18.80
N CYS A 61 24.99 -6.09 17.86
CA CYS A 61 25.97 -6.96 17.19
C CYS A 61 26.06 -6.75 15.67
N HIS A 62 25.03 -6.18 15.03
CA HIS A 62 24.97 -6.00 13.56
C HIS A 62 24.90 -4.53 13.13
N SER A 63 25.64 -3.64 13.80
CA SER A 63 25.64 -2.19 13.53
C SER A 63 25.88 -1.81 12.07
N PRO A 64 26.86 -2.41 11.34
CA PRO A 64 27.10 -2.01 9.94
C PRO A 64 25.90 -2.28 9.02
N ILE A 65 25.22 -3.41 9.22
CA ILE A 65 24.02 -3.77 8.45
C ILE A 65 22.86 -2.82 8.80
N GLN A 66 22.72 -2.49 10.09
CA GLN A 66 21.72 -1.55 10.57
C GLN A 66 21.90 -0.16 9.96
N GLU A 67 23.14 0.33 9.89
CA GLU A 67 23.48 1.64 9.32
C GLU A 67 23.15 1.69 7.83
N ALA A 68 23.57 0.68 7.07
CA ALA A 68 23.22 0.56 5.65
C ALA A 68 21.70 0.57 5.44
N ARG A 69 20.96 -0.19 6.26
CA ARG A 69 19.48 -0.24 6.20
C ARG A 69 18.82 1.07 6.62
N LEU A 70 19.36 1.79 7.59
CA LEU A 70 18.84 3.10 8.01
C LEU A 70 19.04 4.17 6.94
N ALA A 71 20.12 4.07 6.17
CA ALA A 71 20.41 4.96 5.05
C ALA A 71 19.57 4.66 3.80
N SER A 72 18.93 3.49 3.71
CA SER A 72 18.23 3.03 2.52
C SER A 72 16.71 3.22 2.55
N ASN A 73 16.06 2.81 1.46
CA ASN A 73 14.59 2.80 1.34
C ASN A 73 13.90 1.84 2.34
N HIS A 74 14.62 0.86 2.87
CA HIS A 74 14.11 -0.10 3.87
C HIS A 74 14.28 0.38 5.32
N LYS A 75 14.63 1.64 5.57
CA LYS A 75 14.77 2.20 6.94
C LYS A 75 13.54 2.06 7.85
N GLY A 76 12.35 1.83 7.29
CA GLY A 76 11.12 1.54 8.05
C GLY A 76 10.91 0.05 8.38
N VAL A 77 11.60 -0.86 7.70
CA VAL A 77 11.38 -2.32 7.79
C VAL A 77 12.28 -2.93 8.85
N ARG A 78 11.72 -3.54 9.89
CA ARG A 78 12.49 -4.15 10.99
C ARG A 78 13.09 -5.48 10.57
N CYS A 79 14.23 -5.85 11.16
CA CYS A 79 14.96 -7.09 10.83
C CYS A 79 14.04 -8.32 10.91
N GLU A 80 13.18 -8.37 11.92
CA GLU A 80 12.27 -9.48 12.19
C GLU A 80 11.18 -9.66 11.13
N VAL A 81 10.92 -8.63 10.32
CA VAL A 81 10.00 -8.73 9.18
C VAL A 81 10.53 -9.71 8.14
N CYS A 82 11.85 -9.81 7.96
CA CYS A 82 12.47 -10.71 7.00
C CYS A 82 13.12 -11.91 7.68
N HIS A 83 13.83 -11.69 8.79
CA HIS A 83 14.64 -12.71 9.46
C HIS A 83 13.89 -13.51 10.52
N GLY A 84 12.61 -13.19 10.75
CA GLY A 84 11.79 -13.81 11.78
C GLY A 84 12.15 -13.33 13.19
N PRO A 85 11.59 -13.96 14.22
CA PRO A 85 11.50 -13.35 15.55
C PRO A 85 12.82 -13.42 16.36
N ALA A 86 13.71 -14.36 16.06
CA ALA A 86 15.12 -14.37 16.48
C ALA A 86 15.46 -14.28 18.00
N ALA A 87 14.51 -14.42 18.95
CA ALA A 87 14.86 -14.39 20.38
C ALA A 87 15.86 -15.50 20.79
N ALA A 88 15.76 -16.70 20.21
CA ALA A 88 16.70 -17.79 20.46
C ALA A 88 18.11 -17.48 19.92
N HIS A 89 18.21 -16.72 18.83
CA HIS A 89 19.50 -16.26 18.29
C HIS A 89 20.17 -15.28 19.26
N ILE A 90 19.41 -14.37 19.90
CA ILE A 90 19.99 -13.47 20.91
C ILE A 90 20.51 -14.24 22.13
N ALA A 91 19.80 -15.30 22.55
CA ALA A 91 20.22 -16.11 23.70
C ALA A 91 21.47 -16.97 23.41
N ALA A 92 21.64 -17.43 22.17
CA ALA A 92 22.77 -18.27 21.77
C ALA A 92 23.28 -17.90 20.35
N PRO A 93 23.95 -16.75 20.20
CA PRO A 93 24.22 -16.13 18.89
C PRO A 93 25.16 -16.95 18.00
N MET A 94 26.02 -17.78 18.59
CA MET A 94 26.95 -18.64 17.87
C MET A 94 26.34 -20.00 17.48
N GLU A 95 25.26 -20.41 18.14
CA GLU A 95 24.67 -21.75 17.99
C GLU A 95 23.38 -21.72 17.16
N VAL A 96 22.56 -20.68 17.35
CA VAL A 96 21.29 -20.51 16.67
C VAL A 96 21.43 -19.41 15.63
N LYS A 97 21.24 -19.74 14.34
CA LYS A 97 21.22 -18.74 13.28
C LYS A 97 19.79 -18.24 13.02
N PRO A 98 19.57 -16.94 12.78
CA PRO A 98 18.26 -16.44 12.39
C PRO A 98 17.88 -16.96 11.00
N SER A 99 16.57 -16.92 10.68
CA SER A 99 16.13 -17.21 9.32
C SER A 99 16.70 -16.14 8.37
N ILE A 100 17.11 -16.55 7.17
CA ILE A 100 17.54 -15.63 6.12
C ILE A 100 16.71 -15.96 4.88
N PRO A 101 15.80 -15.08 4.46
CA PRO A 101 15.06 -15.26 3.21
C PRO A 101 16.03 -15.37 2.05
N ARG A 102 15.95 -16.48 1.30
CA ARG A 102 16.75 -16.70 0.09
C ARG A 102 15.91 -16.66 -1.17
N GLY A 103 14.60 -16.86 -1.03
CA GLY A 103 13.63 -16.85 -2.12
C GLY A 103 13.11 -15.45 -2.42
N ARG A 104 12.03 -15.43 -3.22
CA ARG A 104 11.30 -14.22 -3.62
C ARG A 104 10.09 -13.95 -2.74
N ASP A 105 9.65 -14.98 -2.02
CA ASP A 105 8.44 -15.06 -1.21
C ASP A 105 8.29 -13.90 -0.23
N GLN A 106 9.33 -13.58 0.53
CA GLN A 106 9.26 -12.50 1.52
C GLN A 106 9.15 -11.12 0.85
N CYS A 107 9.87 -10.92 -0.26
CA CYS A 107 9.91 -9.63 -0.96
C CYS A 107 8.56 -9.29 -1.59
N ILE A 108 7.89 -10.29 -2.18
CA ILE A 108 6.65 -10.09 -2.94
C ILE A 108 5.43 -9.81 -2.04
N LEU A 109 5.50 -10.07 -0.73
CA LEU A 109 4.45 -9.64 0.22
C LEU A 109 4.23 -8.12 0.18
N CYS A 110 5.31 -7.38 -0.07
CA CYS A 110 5.27 -5.94 -0.22
C CYS A 110 5.31 -5.53 -1.69
N HIS A 111 6.24 -6.09 -2.47
CA HIS A 111 6.59 -5.60 -3.80
C HIS A 111 5.81 -6.25 -4.96
N ALA A 112 4.95 -7.24 -4.73
CA ALA A 112 4.01 -7.64 -5.77
C ALA A 112 2.98 -6.53 -6.02
N PHE A 113 2.52 -6.42 -7.26
CA PHE A 113 1.50 -5.44 -7.60
C PHE A 113 0.21 -5.64 -6.79
N ASN A 114 -0.23 -4.57 -6.14
CA ASN A 114 -1.48 -4.45 -5.44
C ASN A 114 -2.02 -3.00 -5.64
N PRO A 115 -3.22 -2.83 -6.22
CA PRO A 115 -3.78 -1.51 -6.52
C PRO A 115 -4.07 -0.67 -5.27
N SER A 116 -4.15 -1.26 -4.09
CA SER A 116 -4.31 -0.54 -2.83
C SER A 116 -3.00 0.05 -2.29
N ARG A 117 -1.86 -0.24 -2.92
CA ARG A 117 -0.57 0.36 -2.51
C ARG A 117 -0.47 1.80 -3.02
N PRO A 118 0.15 2.71 -2.24
CA PRO A 118 0.33 4.08 -2.68
C PRO A 118 1.07 4.18 -4.02
N THR A 119 0.64 5.13 -4.85
CA THR A 119 1.34 5.46 -6.10
C THR A 119 2.81 5.78 -5.83
N GLY A 120 3.71 5.25 -6.66
CA GLY A 120 5.15 5.43 -6.51
C GLY A 120 5.82 4.48 -5.50
N PHE A 121 5.05 3.61 -4.81
CA PHE A 121 5.65 2.48 -4.11
C PHE A 121 6.20 1.47 -5.13
N PRO A 122 7.47 1.03 -5.03
CA PRO A 122 8.05 0.09 -6.00
C PRO A 122 7.29 -1.23 -6.01
N GLN A 123 6.66 -1.54 -7.15
CA GLN A 123 5.90 -2.76 -7.35
C GLN A 123 6.27 -3.40 -8.68
N ILE A 124 6.30 -4.73 -8.70
CA ILE A 124 6.58 -5.54 -9.86
C ILE A 124 5.49 -6.61 -10.03
N ASP A 125 5.36 -7.14 -11.24
CA ASP A 125 4.70 -8.42 -11.45
C ASP A 125 5.76 -9.52 -11.30
N PRO A 126 5.67 -10.39 -10.27
CA PRO A 126 6.68 -11.40 -10.00
C PRO A 126 6.71 -12.51 -11.05
N VAL A 127 5.70 -12.63 -11.91
CA VAL A 127 5.68 -13.63 -13.00
C VAL A 127 6.59 -13.20 -14.15
N VAL A 128 6.63 -11.90 -14.46
CA VAL A 128 7.39 -11.38 -15.61
C VAL A 128 8.72 -10.74 -15.22
N HIS A 129 8.83 -10.18 -14.02
CA HIS A 129 10.05 -9.51 -13.58
C HIS A 129 11.10 -10.53 -13.11
N ASN A 130 11.99 -10.91 -14.03
CA ASN A 130 13.10 -11.84 -13.81
C ASN A 130 12.62 -13.15 -13.16
N PRO A 131 11.79 -13.95 -13.85
CA PRO A 131 11.22 -15.17 -13.29
C PRO A 131 12.33 -16.11 -12.82
N LEU A 132 12.07 -16.80 -11.70
CA LEU A 132 12.96 -17.80 -11.08
C LEU A 132 14.28 -17.26 -10.48
N THR A 133 14.65 -16.00 -10.72
CA THR A 133 15.82 -15.38 -10.11
C THR A 133 15.46 -14.76 -8.74
N PRO A 134 16.17 -15.11 -7.66
CA PRO A 134 16.03 -14.43 -6.36
C PRO A 134 16.25 -12.92 -6.48
N CYS A 135 15.38 -12.11 -5.85
CA CYS A 135 15.48 -10.66 -5.88
C CYS A 135 16.85 -10.16 -5.37
N LYS A 136 17.41 -10.87 -4.39
CA LYS A 136 18.69 -10.54 -3.76
C LYS A 136 19.91 -10.63 -4.68
N ASP A 137 19.78 -11.32 -5.82
CA ASP A 137 20.90 -11.50 -6.75
C ASP A 137 21.12 -10.25 -7.61
N CYS A 138 20.14 -9.34 -7.66
CA CYS A 138 20.25 -8.04 -8.31
C CYS A 138 20.11 -6.86 -7.33
N HIS A 139 19.44 -7.05 -6.18
CA HIS A 139 19.21 -6.00 -5.18
C HIS A 139 19.79 -6.39 -3.83
N ASP A 140 20.43 -5.45 -3.12
CA ASP A 140 20.77 -5.67 -1.71
C ASP A 140 19.50 -5.51 -0.84
N PRO A 141 19.02 -6.54 -0.11
CA PRO A 141 17.84 -6.43 0.74
C PRO A 141 17.98 -5.41 1.90
N HIS A 142 19.22 -5.11 2.32
CA HIS A 142 19.52 -4.12 3.35
C HIS A 142 19.66 -2.71 2.76
N ALA A 143 20.07 -2.60 1.50
CA ALA A 143 20.15 -1.33 0.79
C ALA A 143 19.53 -1.44 -0.61
N PRO A 144 18.20 -1.61 -0.70
CA PRO A 144 17.57 -1.88 -1.99
C PRO A 144 17.55 -0.60 -2.82
N GLU A 145 18.41 -0.62 -3.83
CA GLU A 145 18.42 0.35 -4.91
C GLU A 145 18.18 -0.41 -6.22
N PRO A 146 17.34 0.11 -7.12
CA PRO A 146 17.31 -0.38 -8.48
C PRO A 146 18.72 -0.25 -9.08
N PRO A 147 19.28 -1.31 -9.70
CA PRO A 147 20.61 -1.25 -10.31
C PRO A 147 20.66 -0.21 -11.45
N VAL A 148 19.50 0.10 -12.03
CA VAL A 148 19.31 1.15 -13.01
C VAL A 148 18.10 1.97 -12.57
N VAL A 149 18.22 3.31 -12.63
CA VAL A 149 17.07 4.20 -12.41
C VAL A 149 16.01 3.86 -13.45
N PRO A 150 14.75 3.60 -13.04
CA PRO A 150 13.73 3.24 -14.01
C PRO A 150 13.57 4.32 -15.08
N GLU A 151 13.77 3.94 -16.34
CA GLU A 151 13.71 4.88 -17.45
C GLU A 151 12.26 5.28 -17.75
N SER A 152 11.31 4.37 -17.50
CA SER A 152 9.88 4.58 -17.77
C SER A 152 9.09 5.00 -16.53
N CYS A 153 8.10 5.88 -16.73
CA CYS A 153 7.16 6.28 -15.67
C CYS A 153 6.36 5.08 -15.12
N ALA A 154 6.05 4.11 -15.99
CA ALA A 154 5.27 2.92 -15.67
C ALA A 154 5.92 2.01 -14.62
N ALA A 155 7.25 2.11 -14.44
CA ALA A 155 7.94 1.34 -13.40
C ALA A 155 7.50 1.73 -11.97
N CYS A 156 7.13 3.00 -11.75
CA CYS A 156 6.64 3.50 -10.46
C CYS A 156 5.13 3.80 -10.48
N HIS A 157 4.59 4.17 -11.64
CA HIS A 157 3.19 4.51 -11.87
C HIS A 157 2.43 3.42 -12.63
N GLY A 158 2.74 2.15 -12.36
CA GLY A 158 2.22 1.01 -13.12
C GLY A 158 0.69 0.91 -13.17
N GLU A 159 0.00 1.33 -12.11
CA GLU A 159 -1.47 1.40 -12.10
C GLU A 159 -1.99 2.41 -13.14
N ILE A 160 -1.50 3.66 -13.07
CA ILE A 160 -1.85 4.73 -14.00
C ILE A 160 -1.51 4.33 -15.43
N ALA A 161 -0.33 3.72 -15.64
CA ALA A 161 0.09 3.24 -16.95
C ALA A 161 -0.89 2.19 -17.51
N ARG A 162 -1.32 1.21 -16.70
CA ARG A 162 -2.31 0.21 -17.12
C ARG A 162 -3.71 0.77 -17.37
N GLN A 163 -4.15 1.74 -16.58
CA GLN A 163 -5.41 2.43 -16.83
C GLN A 163 -5.34 3.20 -18.16
N LYS A 164 -4.26 3.95 -18.37
CA LYS A 164 -4.06 4.73 -19.60
C LYS A 164 -3.97 3.84 -20.84
N LEU A 165 -3.39 2.64 -20.72
CA LEU A 165 -3.29 1.69 -21.85
C LEU A 165 -4.65 1.30 -22.45
N VAL A 166 -5.75 1.43 -21.70
CA VAL A 166 -7.10 1.19 -22.20
C VAL A 166 -7.91 2.47 -22.44
N SER A 167 -7.31 3.65 -22.24
CA SER A 167 -7.98 4.94 -22.48
C SER A 167 -7.82 5.45 -23.91
N HIS A 168 -8.58 6.49 -24.27
CA HIS A 168 -8.43 7.19 -25.55
C HIS A 168 -7.09 7.92 -25.71
N HIS A 169 -6.29 8.04 -24.64
CA HIS A 169 -4.94 8.60 -24.66
C HIS A 169 -3.84 7.53 -24.59
N ALA A 170 -4.17 6.26 -24.84
CA ALA A 170 -3.24 5.14 -24.71
C ALA A 170 -1.91 5.35 -25.47
N SER A 171 -1.96 5.96 -26.65
CA SER A 171 -0.80 6.17 -27.52
C SER A 171 0.08 7.38 -27.18
N LEU A 172 -0.32 8.26 -26.24
CA LEU A 172 0.48 9.43 -25.88
C LEU A 172 1.52 9.07 -24.82
N GLU A 173 2.77 9.52 -24.92
CA GLU A 173 3.70 9.34 -23.81
C GLU A 173 3.30 10.17 -22.59
N CYS A 174 3.74 9.77 -21.39
CA CYS A 174 3.35 10.43 -20.13
C CYS A 174 3.80 11.90 -20.14
N GLU A 175 4.99 12.14 -20.70
CA GLU A 175 5.66 13.43 -20.80
C GLU A 175 4.97 14.41 -21.75
N VAL A 176 4.04 13.94 -22.59
CA VAL A 176 3.21 14.83 -23.41
C VAL A 176 2.38 15.75 -22.51
N CYS A 177 1.83 15.21 -21.43
CA CYS A 177 0.98 15.96 -20.49
C CYS A 177 1.71 16.39 -19.22
N HIS A 178 2.73 15.64 -18.80
CA HIS A 178 3.40 15.86 -17.52
C HIS A 178 4.84 16.32 -17.71
N ALA A 179 5.22 17.44 -17.08
CA ALA A 179 6.64 17.78 -16.96
C ALA A 179 7.21 17.16 -15.68
N ALA A 180 8.08 16.17 -15.82
CA ALA A 180 8.75 15.50 -14.71
C ALA A 180 10.26 15.79 -14.76
N PRO A 181 10.85 16.47 -13.74
CA PRO A 181 12.30 16.63 -13.68
C PRO A 181 12.97 15.27 -13.50
N VAL A 182 14.20 15.10 -13.99
CA VAL A 182 14.95 13.82 -13.86
C VAL A 182 15.08 13.38 -12.39
N THR A 183 15.20 14.34 -11.48
CA THR A 183 15.25 14.10 -10.02
C THR A 183 13.97 13.47 -9.46
N HIS A 184 12.83 13.56 -10.15
CA HIS A 184 11.61 12.84 -9.78
C HIS A 184 11.81 11.31 -9.82
N LYS A 185 12.60 10.80 -10.78
CA LYS A 185 12.81 9.36 -10.96
C LYS A 185 13.61 8.73 -9.81
N SER A 186 14.51 9.49 -9.18
CA SER A 186 15.32 9.03 -8.05
C SER A 186 14.78 9.48 -6.69
N ASN A 187 14.12 10.64 -6.61
CA ASN A 187 13.55 11.19 -5.38
C ASN A 187 12.16 11.81 -5.62
N PRO A 188 11.12 11.00 -5.84
CA PRO A 188 9.80 11.46 -6.27
C PRO A 188 9.07 12.32 -5.22
N ARG A 189 9.48 12.24 -3.95
CA ARG A 189 8.86 13.01 -2.87
C ARG A 189 9.34 14.46 -2.83
N SER A 190 10.60 14.72 -3.20
CA SER A 190 11.18 16.07 -3.19
C SER A 190 10.97 16.80 -4.52
N ALA A 191 10.90 16.06 -5.62
CA ALA A 191 10.68 16.61 -6.95
C ALA A 191 9.39 16.03 -7.53
N ARG A 192 8.30 16.82 -7.53
CA ARG A 192 6.99 16.39 -8.04
C ARG A 192 6.84 16.75 -9.53
N PRO A 193 6.19 15.91 -10.34
CA PRO A 193 5.86 16.26 -11.71
C PRO A 193 4.73 17.29 -11.72
N SER A 194 4.65 18.09 -12.77
CA SER A 194 3.51 18.98 -13.02
C SER A 194 2.49 18.32 -13.94
N LYS A 195 1.30 18.92 -14.00
CA LYS A 195 0.23 18.58 -14.94
C LYS A 195 -0.33 19.87 -15.55
N PRO A 196 -1.10 19.82 -16.64
CA PRO A 196 -1.67 21.02 -17.25
C PRO A 196 -2.56 21.77 -16.25
N THR A 197 -2.31 23.07 -16.13
CA THR A 197 -3.00 23.95 -15.16
C THR A 197 -4.10 24.80 -15.80
N ASP A 198 -4.22 24.76 -17.12
CA ASP A 198 -5.21 25.51 -17.87
C ASP A 198 -5.79 24.65 -19.02
N ARG A 199 -6.81 25.21 -19.68
CA ARG A 199 -7.61 24.53 -20.70
C ARG A 199 -6.97 24.55 -22.08
N SER A 200 -5.96 25.40 -22.31
CA SER A 200 -5.34 25.56 -23.63
C SER A 200 -4.58 24.30 -24.04
N PHE A 201 -3.98 23.59 -23.08
CA PHE A 201 -3.26 22.35 -23.34
C PHE A 201 -4.16 21.28 -23.96
N CYS A 202 -5.30 20.95 -23.31
CA CYS A 202 -6.26 20.01 -23.86
C CYS A 202 -6.90 20.56 -25.16
N GLY A 203 -7.13 21.88 -25.18
CA GLY A 203 -7.65 22.63 -26.33
C GLY A 203 -6.81 22.50 -27.60
N ALA A 204 -5.50 22.25 -27.48
CA ALA A 204 -4.61 22.05 -28.63
C ALA A 204 -4.94 20.79 -29.46
N CYS A 205 -5.84 19.93 -28.98
CA CYS A 205 -6.36 18.77 -29.71
C CYS A 205 -7.89 18.71 -29.73
N HIS A 206 -8.54 19.22 -28.67
CA HIS A 206 -9.98 19.11 -28.47
C HIS A 206 -10.76 20.39 -28.80
N ALA A 207 -10.13 21.49 -29.19
CA ALA A 207 -10.87 22.67 -29.63
C ALA A 207 -11.58 22.41 -30.96
N ILE A 208 -12.76 23.00 -31.13
CA ILE A 208 -13.45 23.03 -32.43
C ILE A 208 -12.51 23.62 -33.50
N GLY A 209 -12.44 22.95 -34.65
CA GLY A 209 -11.62 23.38 -35.78
C GLY A 209 -10.22 22.74 -35.82
N ASP A 210 -9.88 21.85 -34.88
CA ASP A 210 -8.68 21.03 -35.01
C ASP A 210 -8.81 20.06 -36.20
N PRO A 211 -7.76 19.88 -37.03
CA PRO A 211 -7.83 19.03 -38.22
C PRO A 211 -7.90 17.52 -37.92
N ARG A 212 -7.70 17.09 -36.66
CA ARG A 212 -7.74 15.68 -36.26
C ARG A 212 -9.18 15.23 -36.06
N ALA A 213 -9.83 14.87 -37.17
CA ALA A 213 -11.26 14.58 -37.26
C ALA A 213 -11.78 13.42 -36.38
N ALA A 214 -10.90 12.58 -35.82
CA ALA A 214 -11.29 11.42 -35.02
C ALA A 214 -11.32 11.67 -33.50
N ILE A 215 -11.03 12.90 -33.05
CA ILE A 215 -10.97 13.27 -31.63
C ILE A 215 -12.22 14.09 -31.27
N PRO A 216 -12.89 13.83 -30.13
CA PRO A 216 -14.00 14.66 -29.67
C PRO A 216 -13.61 16.14 -29.56
N GLN A 217 -14.37 17.01 -30.21
CA GLN A 217 -14.16 18.46 -30.18
C GLN A 217 -15.20 19.18 -29.31
N ILE A 218 -14.77 20.19 -28.59
CA ILE A 218 -15.58 21.00 -27.68
C ILE A 218 -15.25 22.49 -27.83
N ASP A 219 -16.24 23.33 -27.52
CA ASP A 219 -16.03 24.77 -27.40
C ASP A 219 -15.43 25.08 -26.01
N LEU A 220 -14.19 25.58 -26.01
CA LEU A 220 -13.46 25.91 -24.79
C LEU A 220 -14.06 27.09 -24.02
N GLN A 221 -14.93 27.90 -24.64
CA GLN A 221 -15.57 29.02 -23.95
C GLN A 221 -16.82 28.61 -23.17
N THR A 222 -17.51 27.56 -23.60
CA THR A 222 -18.82 27.19 -23.05
C THR A 222 -18.80 25.88 -22.26
N HIS A 223 -17.98 24.89 -22.66
CA HIS A 223 -17.98 23.58 -22.03
C HIS A 223 -17.33 23.62 -20.62
N GLY A 224 -18.09 23.30 -19.56
CA GLY A 224 -17.55 23.05 -18.22
C GLY A 224 -16.79 24.20 -17.54
N GLN A 225 -16.96 25.46 -17.96
CA GLN A 225 -16.39 26.62 -17.25
C GLN A 225 -16.97 26.72 -15.82
N PRO A 226 -16.19 27.14 -14.80
CA PRO A 226 -14.79 27.63 -14.86
C PRO A 226 -13.73 26.54 -14.61
N TYR A 227 -14.09 25.26 -14.72
CA TYR A 227 -13.20 24.15 -14.35
C TYR A 227 -12.13 23.86 -15.42
N THR A 228 -10.98 23.35 -14.96
CA THR A 228 -9.98 22.68 -15.81
C THR A 228 -10.49 21.30 -16.22
N CYS A 229 -10.09 20.84 -17.40
CA CYS A 229 -10.65 19.63 -18.02
C CYS A 229 -10.54 18.41 -17.09
N TRP A 230 -9.38 18.22 -16.44
CA TRP A 230 -9.14 17.06 -15.58
C TRP A 230 -9.94 17.04 -14.27
N GLN A 231 -10.69 18.10 -13.95
CA GLN A 231 -11.59 18.12 -12.79
C GLN A 231 -12.90 17.36 -13.06
N CYS A 232 -13.25 17.17 -14.34
CA CYS A 232 -14.43 16.42 -14.77
C CYS A 232 -14.06 15.19 -15.61
N HIS A 233 -12.94 15.27 -16.34
CA HIS A 233 -12.39 14.22 -17.18
C HIS A 233 -11.21 13.55 -16.49
N TYR A 234 -11.05 12.25 -16.68
CA TYR A 234 -9.95 11.47 -16.15
C TYR A 234 -9.14 10.92 -17.33
N PRO A 235 -8.14 11.65 -17.87
CA PRO A 235 -7.47 11.29 -19.13
C PRO A 235 -6.79 9.91 -19.15
N HIS A 236 -6.48 9.36 -17.98
CA HIS A 236 -5.91 8.03 -17.81
C HIS A 236 -6.96 6.92 -17.79
N HIS A 237 -8.24 7.24 -17.65
CA HIS A 237 -9.31 6.26 -17.63
C HIS A 237 -9.92 6.09 -19.02
N PRO A 238 -10.43 4.90 -19.37
CA PRO A 238 -11.41 4.77 -20.42
C PRO A 238 -12.66 5.48 -19.88
N GLU A 239 -12.78 6.78 -20.11
CA GLU A 239 -14.00 7.49 -19.75
C GLU A 239 -15.17 6.73 -20.36
N ALA A 240 -16.19 6.47 -19.55
CA ALA A 240 -17.41 5.83 -20.05
C ALA A 240 -18.01 6.73 -21.15
N PRO A 241 -18.60 6.13 -22.21
CA PRO A 241 -19.16 6.87 -23.33
C PRO A 241 -20.19 7.92 -22.93
#